data_AF-C6XKZ1-F1
#
_entry.id   AF-C6XKZ1-F1
#
_cell.length_a   1.000
_cell.length_b   1.000
_cell.length_c   1.000
_cell.angle_alpha   90.00
_cell.angle_beta   90.00
_cell.angle_gamma   90.00
#
_symmetry.space_group_name_H-M   'P 1'
#
loop_
_entity.id
_entity.type
_entity.pdbx_description
1 polymer ?
#
loop_
_entity_poly.entity_id
_entity_poly.type
_entity_poly.pdbx_seq_one_letter_code
_entity_poly.pdbx_strand_id
1 'polypeptide(L)'
;MCKKAMYAAIGKVESDLADDETIIWSGFPDRKIIHTKINTFYWKNVAFFIAILAGVVATLFIQPPQMNAVFGVLASLAAIRAIGAVFAWNNRKRRFNMAYALTNKRLISVNGTTDELASWYSPSIDSMRIKKCKNTSSFFLRDTELRFTMELYYISEFKRLNSLLTPYTPQGLDVRQDNKKIKTKKSALAPTIQTHGFKKAA
;
A
#
# COMPACT_ATOMS: atom_id res chain seq x y z
N MET A 1 -17.86 -4.35 -11.34
CA MET A 1 -17.14 -3.13 -10.91
C MET A 1 -17.07 -2.15 -12.07
N CYS A 2 -17.31 -0.86 -11.81
CA CYS A 2 -17.75 0.10 -12.81
C CYS A 2 -16.59 0.62 -13.68
N LYS A 3 -16.49 0.15 -14.93
CA LYS A 3 -15.56 0.71 -15.94
C LYS A 3 -15.76 2.24 -16.10
N LYS A 4 -16.99 2.73 -15.86
CA LYS A 4 -17.38 4.14 -15.90
C LYS A 4 -16.49 5.06 -15.05
N ALA A 5 -16.18 4.68 -13.81
CA ALA A 5 -15.37 5.52 -12.92
C ALA A 5 -13.92 5.65 -13.41
N MET A 6 -13.37 4.62 -14.06
CA MET A 6 -12.04 4.74 -14.68
C MET A 6 -12.07 5.64 -15.90
N TYR A 7 -13.06 5.49 -16.79
CA TYR A 7 -13.17 6.38 -17.93
C TYR A 7 -13.39 7.83 -17.49
N ALA A 8 -14.12 8.06 -16.40
CA ALA A 8 -14.21 9.37 -15.79
C ALA A 8 -12.84 9.87 -15.29
N ALA A 9 -12.04 9.02 -14.62
CA ALA A 9 -10.70 9.39 -14.18
C ALA A 9 -9.76 9.71 -15.36
N ILE A 10 -9.82 8.94 -16.44
CA ILE A 10 -9.03 9.16 -17.67
C ILE A 10 -9.46 10.46 -18.35
N GLY A 11 -10.76 10.65 -18.57
CA GLY A 11 -11.28 11.88 -19.19
C GLY A 11 -10.97 13.12 -18.36
N LYS A 12 -10.95 12.99 -17.02
CA LYS A 12 -10.55 14.07 -16.14
C LYS A 12 -9.08 14.43 -16.29
N VAL A 13 -8.19 13.42 -16.37
CA VAL A 13 -6.77 13.65 -16.68
C VAL A 13 -6.64 14.42 -17.98
N GLU A 14 -7.31 13.98 -19.05
CA GLU A 14 -7.24 14.61 -20.37
C GLU A 14 -7.78 16.05 -20.35
N SER A 15 -8.86 16.32 -19.61
CA SER A 15 -9.45 17.66 -19.50
C SER A 15 -8.63 18.65 -18.65
N ASP A 16 -7.75 18.15 -17.77
CA ASP A 16 -6.95 18.98 -16.87
C ASP A 16 -5.58 19.36 -17.48
N LEU A 17 -5.24 18.81 -18.65
CA LEU A 17 -3.98 19.14 -19.32
C LEU A 17 -4.01 20.57 -19.84
N ALA A 18 -2.93 21.30 -19.61
CA ALA A 18 -2.70 22.58 -20.28
C ALA A 18 -2.36 22.35 -21.76
N ASP A 19 -2.57 23.36 -22.60
CA ASP A 19 -2.33 23.29 -24.05
C ASP A 19 -0.87 22.93 -24.43
N ASP A 20 0.08 23.21 -23.54
CA ASP A 20 1.51 22.91 -23.71
C ASP A 20 1.98 21.69 -22.88
N GLU A 21 1.04 20.94 -22.30
CA GLU A 21 1.29 19.74 -21.51
C GLU A 21 1.06 18.47 -22.36
N THR A 22 2.03 17.56 -22.36
CA THR A 22 1.97 16.31 -23.14
C THR A 22 2.09 15.09 -22.24
N ILE A 23 1.24 14.08 -22.46
CA ILE A 23 1.29 12.82 -21.71
C ILE A 23 2.48 11.99 -22.22
N ILE A 24 3.44 11.71 -21.33
CA ILE A 24 4.60 10.84 -21.59
C ILE A 24 4.27 9.39 -21.24
N TRP A 25 3.46 9.21 -20.19
CA TRP A 25 3.02 7.91 -19.73
C TRP A 25 1.63 8.01 -19.10
N SER A 26 0.81 7.00 -19.31
CA SER A 26 -0.47 6.84 -18.63
C SER A 26 -0.58 5.42 -18.09
N GLY A 27 -1.32 5.27 -17.00
CA GLY A 27 -1.48 3.97 -16.37
C GLY A 27 -2.65 3.91 -15.41
N PHE A 28 -2.99 2.69 -15.06
CA PHE A 28 -4.02 2.38 -14.09
C PHE A 28 -3.56 1.19 -13.24
N PRO A 29 -4.12 1.03 -12.03
CA PRO A 29 -3.81 -0.12 -11.20
C PRO A 29 -4.20 -1.45 -11.85
N ASP A 30 -3.37 -2.47 -11.68
CA ASP A 30 -3.72 -3.83 -12.09
C ASP A 30 -4.96 -4.32 -11.31
N ARG A 31 -6.07 -4.36 -12.05
CA ARG A 31 -7.38 -4.72 -11.56
C ARG A 31 -7.49 -6.17 -11.15
N LYS A 32 -6.75 -7.08 -11.79
CA LYS A 32 -6.76 -8.49 -11.39
C LYS A 32 -6.20 -8.62 -9.98
N ILE A 33 -5.13 -7.89 -9.68
CA ILE A 33 -4.53 -7.88 -8.34
C ILE A 33 -5.47 -7.23 -7.33
N ILE A 34 -6.07 -6.08 -7.65
CA ILE A 34 -7.03 -5.43 -6.76
C ILE A 34 -8.21 -6.36 -6.47
N HIS A 35 -8.80 -6.96 -7.51
CA HIS A 35 -9.91 -7.88 -7.39
C HIS A 35 -9.57 -9.09 -6.53
N THR A 36 -8.44 -9.76 -6.79
CA THR A 36 -7.97 -10.88 -5.95
C THR A 36 -7.81 -10.45 -4.50
N LYS A 37 -7.20 -9.28 -4.26
CA LYS A 37 -7.05 -8.74 -2.91
C LYS A 37 -8.39 -8.46 -2.24
N ILE A 38 -9.38 -7.94 -2.97
CA ILE A 38 -10.74 -7.70 -2.48
C ILE A 38 -11.43 -9.03 -2.15
N ASN A 39 -11.35 -10.02 -3.04
CA ASN A 39 -11.95 -11.33 -2.82
C ASN A 39 -11.33 -12.07 -1.63
N THR A 40 -9.99 -12.11 -1.54
CA THR A 40 -9.30 -12.70 -0.37
C THR A 40 -9.70 -11.98 0.91
N PHE A 41 -9.84 -10.66 0.85
CA PHE A 41 -10.27 -9.88 2.01
C PHE A 41 -11.72 -10.22 2.40
N TYR A 42 -12.64 -10.28 1.45
CA TYR A 42 -14.03 -10.69 1.67
C TYR A 42 -14.11 -12.06 2.34
N TRP A 43 -13.48 -13.09 1.75
CA TRP A 43 -13.48 -14.45 2.29
C TRP A 43 -12.88 -14.55 3.69
N LYS A 44 -11.83 -13.79 4.00
CA LYS A 44 -11.27 -13.72 5.35
C LYS A 44 -12.24 -13.14 6.39
N ASN A 45 -13.07 -12.18 6.00
CA ASN A 45 -14.09 -11.63 6.91
C ASN A 45 -15.27 -12.59 7.05
N VAL A 46 -15.72 -13.21 5.96
CA VAL A 46 -16.76 -14.26 6.00
C VAL A 46 -16.34 -15.40 6.94
N ALA A 47 -15.14 -15.95 6.76
CA ALA A 47 -14.61 -17.01 7.62
C ALA A 47 -14.54 -16.59 9.09
N PHE A 48 -14.17 -15.33 9.36
CA PHE A 48 -14.14 -14.79 10.72
C PHE A 48 -15.54 -14.75 11.35
N PHE A 49 -16.55 -14.22 10.66
CA PHE A 49 -17.90 -14.15 11.21
C PHE A 49 -18.54 -15.54 11.37
N ILE A 50 -18.24 -16.49 10.48
CA ILE A 50 -18.62 -17.90 10.64
C ILE A 50 -17.99 -18.48 11.91
N ALA A 51 -16.71 -18.19 12.18
CA ALA A 51 -16.03 -18.67 13.38
C ALA A 51 -16.61 -18.06 14.67
N ILE A 52 -16.97 -16.77 14.67
CA ILE A 52 -17.66 -16.14 15.79
C ILE A 52 -19.03 -16.79 16.01
N LEU A 53 -19.80 -17.02 14.95
CA LEU A 53 -21.10 -17.68 15.03
C LEU A 53 -20.97 -19.10 15.59
N ALA A 54 -19.99 -19.88 15.13
CA ALA A 54 -19.70 -21.20 15.67
C ALA A 54 -19.32 -21.16 17.16
N GLY A 55 -18.53 -20.15 17.58
CA GLY A 55 -18.21 -19.93 18.98
C GLY A 55 -19.43 -19.57 19.84
N VAL A 56 -20.35 -18.76 19.31
CA VAL A 56 -21.64 -18.45 19.95
C VAL A 56 -22.48 -19.72 20.12
N VAL A 57 -22.59 -20.54 19.07
CA VAL A 57 -23.32 -21.81 19.14
C VAL A 57 -22.69 -22.77 20.16
N ALA A 58 -21.37 -22.93 20.13
CA ALA A 58 -20.66 -23.80 21.07
C ALA A 58 -20.85 -23.37 22.54
N THR A 59 -20.82 -22.05 22.81
CA THR A 59 -21.02 -21.51 24.16
C THR A 59 -22.45 -21.70 24.66
N LEU A 60 -23.46 -21.70 23.78
CA LEU A 60 -24.84 -22.06 24.15
C LEU A 60 -24.97 -23.53 24.57
N PHE A 61 -24.21 -24.44 23.95
CA PHE A 61 -24.22 -25.86 24.32
C PHE A 61 -23.43 -26.16 25.59
N ILE A 62 -22.29 -25.49 25.81
CA ILE A 62 -21.39 -25.74 26.95
C ILE A 62 -21.89 -25.04 28.22
N GLN A 63 -22.74 -24.00 28.10
CA GLN A 63 -23.32 -23.23 29.21
C GLN A 63 -22.28 -22.79 30.27
N PRO A 64 -21.22 -22.07 29.88
CA PRO A 64 -20.24 -21.60 30.84
C PRO A 64 -20.89 -20.62 31.84
N PRO A 65 -20.42 -20.56 33.10
CA PRO A 65 -21.02 -19.74 34.15
C PRO A 65 -21.02 -18.23 33.85
N GLN A 66 -20.24 -17.78 32.86
CA GLN A 66 -20.11 -16.38 32.45
C GLN A 66 -20.58 -16.12 31.01
N MET A 67 -21.66 -16.78 30.56
CA MET A 67 -22.19 -16.65 29.18
C MET A 67 -22.33 -15.20 28.69
N ASN A 68 -22.90 -14.30 29.50
CA ASN A 68 -23.09 -12.90 29.11
C ASN A 68 -21.78 -12.18 28.81
N ALA A 69 -20.74 -12.44 29.61
CA ALA A 69 -19.41 -11.86 29.38
C ALA A 69 -18.78 -12.41 28.10
N VAL A 70 -18.91 -13.72 27.85
CA VAL A 70 -18.38 -14.36 26.64
C VAL A 70 -19.06 -13.82 25.38
N PHE A 71 -20.39 -13.68 25.38
CA PHE A 71 -21.11 -13.05 24.26
C PHE A 71 -20.72 -11.58 24.07
N GLY A 72 -20.57 -10.82 25.16
CA GLY A 72 -20.12 -9.43 25.11
C GLY A 72 -18.74 -9.29 24.44
N VAL A 73 -17.79 -10.16 24.77
CA VAL A 73 -16.45 -10.18 24.14
C VAL A 73 -16.52 -10.55 22.66
N LEU A 74 -17.25 -11.62 22.31
CA LEU A 74 -17.40 -12.05 20.91
C LEU A 74 -18.08 -10.99 20.04
N ALA A 75 -19.14 -10.35 20.56
CA ALA A 75 -19.85 -9.27 19.87
C ALA A 75 -18.96 -8.03 19.69
N SER A 76 -18.20 -7.65 20.73
CA SER A 76 -17.26 -6.51 20.65
C SER A 76 -16.17 -6.76 19.61
N LEU A 77 -15.60 -7.96 19.58
CA LEU A 77 -14.59 -8.35 18.59
C LEU A 77 -15.17 -8.34 17.16
N ALA A 78 -16.39 -8.82 16.99
CA ALA A 78 -17.11 -8.79 15.73
C ALA A 78 -17.38 -7.36 15.23
N ALA A 79 -17.80 -6.46 16.13
CA ALA A 79 -18.04 -5.05 15.81
C ALA A 79 -16.76 -4.34 15.36
N ILE A 80 -15.65 -4.48 16.11
CA ILE A 80 -14.35 -3.91 15.74
C ILE A 80 -13.91 -4.41 14.36
N ARG A 81 -14.07 -5.72 14.11
CA ARG A 81 -13.72 -6.33 12.82
C ARG A 81 -14.58 -5.79 11.68
N ALA A 82 -15.89 -5.60 11.90
CA ALA A 82 -16.81 -5.05 10.92
C ALA A 82 -16.44 -3.62 10.54
N ILE A 83 -16.20 -2.76 11.53
CA ILE A 83 -15.78 -1.37 11.32
C ILE A 83 -14.48 -1.31 10.52
N GLY A 84 -13.45 -2.05 10.96
CA GLY A 84 -12.19 -2.14 10.23
C GLY A 84 -12.38 -2.69 8.82
N ALA A 85 -13.38 -3.55 8.61
CA ALA A 85 -13.64 -4.12 7.31
C ALA A 85 -14.28 -3.15 6.33
N VAL A 86 -15.19 -2.29 6.79
CA VAL A 86 -15.80 -1.21 6.00
C VAL A 86 -14.71 -0.23 5.52
N PHE A 87 -13.82 0.22 6.42
CA PHE A 87 -12.72 1.12 6.05
C PHE A 87 -11.77 0.47 5.03
N ALA A 88 -11.38 -0.78 5.25
CA ALA A 88 -10.50 -1.51 4.34
C ALA A 88 -11.14 -1.76 2.97
N TRP A 89 -12.46 -2.02 2.92
CA TRP A 89 -13.22 -2.18 1.69
C TRP A 89 -13.24 -0.89 0.87
N ASN A 90 -13.58 0.24 1.51
CA ASN A 90 -13.61 1.55 0.87
C ASN A 90 -12.25 1.93 0.30
N ASN A 91 -11.15 1.70 1.04
CA ASN A 91 -9.80 1.95 0.56
C ASN A 91 -9.46 1.09 -0.68
N ARG A 92 -9.82 -0.21 -0.68
CA ARG A 92 -9.56 -1.08 -1.84
C ARG A 92 -10.40 -0.70 -3.06
N LYS A 93 -11.66 -0.30 -2.86
CA LYS A 93 -12.54 0.20 -3.92
C LYS A 93 -11.99 1.50 -4.52
N ARG A 94 -11.52 2.43 -3.67
CA ARG A 94 -10.84 3.67 -4.09
C ARG A 94 -9.72 3.38 -5.08
N ARG A 95 -8.83 2.45 -4.74
CA ARG A 95 -7.71 2.05 -5.61
C ARG A 95 -8.14 1.50 -6.96
N PHE A 96 -9.32 0.89 -7.08
CA PHE A 96 -9.80 0.35 -8.35
C PHE A 96 -10.15 1.45 -9.37
N ASN A 97 -10.52 2.63 -8.85
CA ASN A 97 -11.06 3.74 -9.63
C ASN A 97 -10.01 4.83 -9.92
N MET A 98 -8.73 4.54 -9.67
CA MET A 98 -7.66 5.49 -9.93
C MET A 98 -7.13 5.40 -11.37
N ALA A 99 -6.78 6.55 -11.92
CA ALA A 99 -5.96 6.69 -13.12
C ALA A 99 -4.74 7.55 -12.80
N TYR A 100 -3.65 7.33 -13.52
CA TYR A 100 -2.41 8.06 -13.37
C TYR A 100 -1.91 8.52 -14.74
N ALA A 101 -1.27 9.68 -14.78
CA ALA A 101 -0.56 10.14 -15.95
C ALA A 101 0.70 10.90 -15.52
N LEU A 102 1.79 10.64 -16.23
CA LEU A 102 3.02 11.43 -16.15
C LEU A 102 3.09 12.27 -17.42
N THR A 103 3.20 13.57 -17.23
CA THR A 103 3.36 14.54 -18.31
C THR A 103 4.80 15.06 -18.35
N ASN A 104 5.10 15.91 -19.32
CA ASN A 104 6.35 16.68 -19.36
C ASN A 104 6.52 17.65 -18.16
N LYS A 105 5.49 17.88 -17.34
CA LYS A 105 5.51 18.86 -16.25
C LYS A 105 5.23 18.28 -14.87
N ARG A 106 4.35 17.30 -14.77
CA ARG A 106 3.85 16.78 -13.50
C ARG A 106 3.43 15.32 -13.57
N LEU A 107 3.33 14.71 -12.40
CA LEU A 107 2.65 13.43 -12.22
C LEU A 107 1.26 13.70 -11.65
N ILE A 108 0.25 13.12 -12.28
CA ILE A 108 -1.16 13.29 -11.97
C ILE A 108 -1.72 11.96 -11.47
N SER A 109 -2.53 12.01 -10.41
CA SER A 109 -3.36 10.91 -9.96
C SER A 109 -4.80 11.39 -9.79
N VAL A 110 -5.75 10.66 -10.36
CA VAL A 110 -7.17 11.00 -10.30
C VAL A 110 -7.97 9.83 -9.78
N ASN A 111 -8.92 10.09 -8.89
CA ASN A 111 -9.92 9.12 -8.46
C ASN A 111 -11.27 9.45 -9.09
N GLY A 112 -11.69 8.68 -10.10
CA GLY A 112 -12.92 8.97 -10.84
C GLY A 112 -14.23 8.64 -10.10
N THR A 113 -14.18 8.36 -8.79
CA THR A 113 -15.39 8.32 -7.94
C THR A 113 -15.58 9.57 -7.11
N THR A 114 -14.49 10.18 -6.64
CA THR A 114 -14.53 11.39 -5.81
C THR A 114 -14.17 12.64 -6.61
N ASP A 115 -13.74 12.48 -7.86
CA ASP A 115 -13.16 13.54 -8.70
C ASP A 115 -11.94 14.22 -8.05
N GLU A 116 -11.33 13.57 -7.05
CA GLU A 116 -10.11 14.04 -6.41
C GLU A 116 -8.95 13.91 -7.41
N LEU A 117 -8.33 15.04 -7.72
CA LEU A 117 -7.12 15.16 -8.53
C LEU A 117 -5.97 15.60 -7.62
N ALA A 118 -4.88 14.85 -7.64
CA ALA A 118 -3.64 15.23 -7.00
C ALA A 118 -2.54 15.29 -8.05
N SER A 119 -1.90 16.45 -8.14
CA SER A 119 -0.84 16.76 -9.09
C SER A 119 0.44 17.09 -8.36
N TRP A 120 1.49 16.37 -8.70
CA TRP A 120 2.85 16.64 -8.25
C TRP A 120 3.61 17.34 -9.37
N TYR A 121 3.87 18.62 -9.17
CA TYR A 121 4.70 19.43 -10.06
C TYR A 121 6.16 19.20 -9.70
N SER A 122 7.02 19.03 -10.70
CA SER A 122 8.45 18.79 -10.48
C SER A 122 9.13 19.99 -9.79
N PRO A 123 9.43 19.88 -8.49
CA PRO A 123 10.82 19.80 -8.06
C PRO A 123 11.04 18.63 -7.08
N SER A 124 12.21 17.98 -7.19
CA SER A 124 12.76 16.88 -6.36
C SER A 124 11.82 15.97 -5.53
N ILE A 125 11.80 14.66 -5.84
CA ILE A 125 11.21 13.64 -4.95
C ILE A 125 12.23 13.30 -3.84
N ASP A 126 12.06 13.84 -2.64
CA ASP A 126 12.98 13.55 -1.51
C ASP A 126 12.88 12.10 -1.02
N SER A 127 11.75 11.42 -1.25
CA SER A 127 11.58 10.03 -0.88
C SER A 127 10.71 9.26 -1.86
N MET A 128 11.29 8.22 -2.46
CA MET A 128 10.60 7.25 -3.30
C MET A 128 10.76 5.85 -2.72
N ARG A 129 9.63 5.25 -2.30
CA ARG A 129 9.58 3.86 -1.85
C ARG A 129 8.86 3.02 -2.89
N ILE A 130 9.47 1.90 -3.27
CA ILE A 130 8.91 0.97 -4.25
C ILE A 130 8.60 -0.36 -3.58
N LYS A 131 7.32 -0.70 -3.56
CA LYS A 131 6.85 -2.01 -3.12
C LYS A 131 6.62 -2.92 -4.33
N LYS A 132 7.60 -3.78 -4.61
CA LYS A 132 7.52 -4.76 -5.70
C LYS A 132 6.65 -5.95 -5.31
N CYS A 133 5.74 -6.32 -6.20
CA CYS A 133 5.00 -7.58 -6.23
C CYS A 133 5.40 -8.34 -7.49
N LYS A 134 5.05 -9.64 -7.60
CA LYS A 134 5.51 -10.55 -8.67
C LYS A 134 5.50 -9.90 -10.06
N ASN A 135 4.38 -9.27 -10.45
CA ASN A 135 4.18 -8.67 -11.77
C ASN A 135 3.85 -7.16 -11.74
N THR A 136 3.86 -6.53 -10.56
CA THR A 136 3.49 -5.11 -10.42
C THR A 136 4.30 -4.42 -9.34
N SER A 137 4.37 -3.10 -9.36
CA SER A 137 4.94 -2.31 -8.26
C SER A 137 3.96 -1.25 -7.77
N SER A 138 4.05 -0.91 -6.49
CA SER A 138 3.42 0.30 -5.96
C SER A 138 4.50 1.31 -5.62
N PHE A 139 4.32 2.55 -6.06
CA PHE A 139 5.23 3.66 -5.80
C PHE A 139 4.60 4.54 -4.72
N PHE A 140 5.41 4.92 -3.74
CA PHE A 140 5.06 5.90 -2.72
C PHE A 140 6.05 7.03 -2.87
N LEU A 141 5.55 8.15 -3.36
CA LEU A 141 6.29 9.37 -3.63
C LEU A 141 5.96 10.33 -2.50
N ARG A 142 6.99 10.86 -1.86
CA ARG A 142 6.83 11.85 -0.80
C ARG A 142 7.79 12.99 -1.05
N ASP A 143 7.23 14.18 -0.95
CA ASP A 143 7.92 15.44 -0.87
C ASP A 143 7.72 15.97 0.53
N THR A 144 8.82 16.13 1.27
CA THR A 144 8.76 16.56 2.66
C THR A 144 8.54 18.06 2.81
N GLU A 145 9.04 18.86 1.86
CA GLU A 145 8.92 20.31 1.87
C GLU A 145 7.47 20.75 1.63
N LEU A 146 6.84 20.17 0.61
CA LEU A 146 5.46 20.48 0.24
C LEU A 146 4.43 19.64 1.02
N ARG A 147 4.88 18.79 1.95
CA ARG A 147 4.05 17.79 2.66
C ARG A 147 3.18 16.97 1.71
N PHE A 148 3.66 16.77 0.49
CA PHE A 148 2.91 16.13 -0.56
C PHE A 148 3.23 14.62 -0.56
N THR A 149 2.20 13.80 -0.76
CA THR A 149 2.37 12.34 -0.88
C THR A 149 1.48 11.82 -1.98
N MET A 150 2.06 11.06 -2.91
CA MET A 150 1.34 10.38 -3.99
C MET A 150 1.63 8.88 -3.95
N GLU A 151 0.56 8.10 -4.03
CA GLU A 151 0.64 6.64 -4.06
C GLU A 151 0.10 6.11 -5.38
N LEU A 152 0.96 5.40 -6.13
CA LEU A 152 0.60 4.74 -7.37
C LEU A 152 0.55 3.24 -7.10
N TYR A 153 -0.62 2.63 -7.24
CA TYR A 153 -0.83 1.23 -6.87
C TYR A 153 -0.77 0.27 -8.04
N TYR A 154 -0.09 -0.86 -7.85
CA TYR A 154 -0.13 -2.05 -8.73
C TYR A 154 0.14 -1.75 -10.22
N ILE A 155 1.17 -0.97 -10.51
CA ILE A 155 1.58 -0.64 -11.88
C ILE A 155 2.28 -1.84 -12.51
N SER A 156 1.77 -2.33 -13.64
CA SER A 156 2.35 -3.42 -14.43
C SER A 156 3.61 -2.98 -15.19
N GLU A 157 3.57 -1.81 -15.82
CA GLU A 157 4.69 -1.21 -16.56
C GLU A 157 5.70 -0.49 -15.64
N PHE A 158 5.91 -0.99 -14.44
CA PHE A 158 6.69 -0.29 -13.42
C PHE A 158 8.14 -0.03 -13.85
N LYS A 159 8.73 -0.85 -14.73
CA LYS A 159 10.10 -0.62 -15.24
C LYS A 159 10.17 0.67 -16.05
N ARG A 160 9.22 0.87 -16.96
CA ARG A 160 9.11 2.07 -17.81
C ARG A 160 8.81 3.31 -16.97
N LEU A 161 7.87 3.21 -16.03
CA LEU A 161 7.58 4.32 -15.13
C LEU A 161 8.79 4.66 -14.24
N ASN A 162 9.49 3.65 -13.70
CA ASN A 162 10.67 3.88 -12.88
C ASN A 162 11.80 4.58 -13.64
N SER A 163 12.04 4.21 -14.91
CA SER A 163 13.04 4.92 -15.73
C SER A 163 12.65 6.37 -16.00
N LEU A 164 11.37 6.65 -16.20
CA LEU A 164 10.87 8.02 -16.40
C LEU A 164 10.95 8.87 -15.12
N LEU A 165 10.83 8.26 -13.94
CA LEU A 165 10.93 8.94 -12.65
C LEU A 165 12.37 9.10 -12.14
N THR A 166 13.33 8.33 -12.68
CA THR A 166 14.73 8.34 -12.23
C THR A 166 15.40 9.72 -12.26
N PRO A 167 15.18 10.58 -13.27
CA PRO A 167 15.75 11.94 -13.28
C PRO A 167 15.27 12.82 -12.12
N TYR A 168 14.11 12.51 -11.54
CA TYR A 168 13.49 13.30 -10.47
C TYR A 168 13.80 12.78 -9.07
N THR A 169 14.52 11.66 -8.97
CA THR A 169 15.03 11.14 -7.69
C THR A 169 16.45 11.65 -7.44
N PRO A 170 16.73 12.29 -6.28
CA PRO A 170 18.06 12.71 -5.91
C PRO A 170 19.07 11.57 -6.00
N GLN A 171 20.27 11.87 -6.51
CA GLN A 171 21.41 10.96 -6.44
C GLN A 171 21.68 10.64 -4.97
N GLY A 172 21.54 9.38 -4.57
CA GLY A 172 21.69 8.94 -3.18
C GLY A 172 20.39 8.66 -2.43
N LEU A 173 19.22 8.71 -3.08
CA LEU A 173 17.99 8.23 -2.47
C LEU A 173 18.11 6.75 -2.12
N ASP A 174 17.94 6.43 -0.82
CA ASP A 174 17.77 5.08 -0.32
C ASP A 174 16.44 4.53 -0.85
N VAL A 175 16.45 4.03 -2.10
CA VAL A 175 15.32 3.30 -2.70
C VAL A 175 15.17 2.03 -1.89
N ARG A 176 14.46 2.13 -0.76
CA ARG A 176 14.17 1.00 0.12
C ARG A 176 13.22 0.07 -0.62
N GLN A 177 13.82 -0.92 -1.29
CA GLN A 177 13.09 -2.03 -1.85
C GLN A 177 12.76 -2.99 -0.71
N ASP A 178 11.50 -3.01 -0.27
CA ASP A 178 11.02 -3.97 0.73
C ASP A 178 10.87 -5.38 0.12
N ASN A 179 11.97 -5.95 -0.36
CA ASN A 179 12.03 -7.35 -0.77
C ASN A 179 13.25 -8.00 -0.13
N LYS A 180 13.31 -7.99 1.20
CA LYS A 180 14.12 -8.94 1.96
C LYS A 180 13.28 -9.56 3.08
N LYS A 181 12.64 -10.69 2.76
CA LYS A 181 12.58 -11.80 3.70
C LYS A 181 14.02 -12.31 3.85
N ILE A 182 14.77 -11.80 4.82
CA ILE A 182 15.90 -12.55 5.36
C ILE A 182 15.44 -13.10 6.70
N LYS A 183 15.17 -14.41 6.71
CA LYS A 183 15.35 -15.20 7.93
C LYS A 183 16.83 -15.12 8.26
N THR A 184 17.23 -14.29 9.22
CA THR A 184 18.50 -14.49 9.92
C THR A 184 18.14 -15.02 11.29
N LYS A 185 18.22 -16.36 11.42
CA LYS A 185 18.53 -16.99 12.70
C LYS A 185 19.78 -16.30 13.23
N LYS A 186 19.69 -15.51 14.30
CA LYS A 186 20.85 -15.23 15.14
C LYS A 186 21.05 -16.47 16.01
N SER A 187 21.92 -17.36 15.57
CA SER A 187 22.54 -18.36 16.43
C SER A 187 24.02 -18.01 16.54
N ALA A 188 24.38 -17.67 17.78
CA ALA A 188 25.65 -17.91 18.47
C ALA A 188 27.00 -17.38 17.94
N LEU A 189 27.73 -16.83 18.93
CA LEU A 189 29.17 -16.64 19.08
C LEU A 189 29.87 -15.55 18.23
N ALA A 190 30.17 -14.43 18.90
CA ALA A 190 31.38 -13.65 18.61
C ALA A 190 32.44 -14.04 19.67
N PRO A 191 33.70 -14.34 19.28
CA PRO A 191 34.76 -14.57 20.24
C PRO A 191 35.26 -13.25 20.82
N THR A 192 35.40 -13.24 22.15
CA THR A 192 36.04 -12.21 22.96
C THR A 192 37.49 -12.03 22.55
N ILE A 193 37.87 -10.86 22.04
CA ILE A 193 39.28 -10.47 21.93
C ILE A 193 39.63 -9.69 23.20
N GLN A 194 40.38 -10.35 24.09
CA GLN A 194 41.01 -9.74 25.25
C GLN A 194 42.22 -8.93 24.79
N THR A 195 42.19 -7.62 25.01
CA THR A 195 43.39 -6.77 24.97
C THR A 195 44.16 -6.94 26.27
N HIS A 196 45.21 -7.75 26.25
CA HIS A 196 46.26 -7.70 27.27
C HIS A 196 47.41 -6.84 26.76
N GLY A 197 47.67 -5.73 27.45
CA GLY A 197 48.83 -4.89 27.22
C GLY A 197 50.13 -5.57 27.64
N PHE A 198 51.24 -5.13 27.06
CA PHE A 198 52.56 -5.37 27.62
C PHE A 198 53.40 -4.09 27.62
N LYS A 199 54.10 -3.96 28.74
CA LYS A 199 54.87 -2.81 29.22
C LYS A 199 56.16 -2.57 28.43
N LYS A 200 56.61 -1.31 28.51
CA LYS A 200 57.95 -0.81 28.20
C LYS A 200 59.00 -1.33 29.21
N ALA A 201 60.19 -1.70 28.72
CA ALA A 201 61.52 -1.68 29.35
C ALA A 201 62.49 -2.29 28.30
N ALA A 202 63.72 -1.84 28.05
CA ALA A 202 64.57 -0.77 28.55
C ALA A 202 65.44 -0.31 27.37
#